data_AF-A0A0B1SJ54-F1
#
_entry.id   AF-A0A0B1SJ54-F1
#
_cell.length_a   1.000
_cell.length_b   1.000
_cell.length_c   1.000
_cell.angle_alpha   90.00
_cell.angle_beta   90.00
_cell.angle_gamma   90.00
#
_symmetry.space_group_name_H-M   'P 1'
#
loop_
_entity.id
_entity.type
_entity.pdbx_description
1 polymer ?
#
loop_
_entity_poly.entity_id
_entity_poly.type
_entity_poly.pdbx_seq_one_letter_code
_entity_poly.pdbx_strand_id
1 'polypeptide(L)'
;MQKNAHDLPVYLGYAVPLGLDSLYRLRSIFLPLGKIGGKPSWLNPKFLPTSAELECPICQKQMCFLIQVYATSDNDPPHSFHRSLFIFVCRNPQCSRVAYNIHSMLTCFSYSLTALLTIEFYCVRRSGPFTVDGDVPDPRAPEDAPQLCEICGCYASKKCGKCGNSW
;
A
#
# COMPACT_ATOMS: atom_id res chain seq x y z
N MET A 1 22.39 13.38 -1.18
CA MET A 1 22.99 12.20 -1.82
C MET A 1 23.77 11.42 -0.75
N GLN A 2 23.30 10.25 -0.36
CA GLN A 2 23.97 9.39 0.64
C GLN A 2 25.27 8.84 0.04
N LYS A 3 26.41 9.42 0.40
CA LYS A 3 27.74 9.00 -0.10
C LYS A 3 28.22 7.65 0.45
N ASN A 4 27.52 7.07 1.44
CA ASN A 4 27.94 5.86 2.16
C ASN A 4 26.96 4.67 1.98
N ALA A 5 26.07 4.71 0.99
CA ALA A 5 25.08 3.63 0.80
C ALA A 5 25.68 2.33 0.24
N HIS A 6 26.96 2.34 -0.17
CA HIS A 6 27.61 1.23 -0.88
C HIS A 6 28.18 0.13 0.03
N ASP A 7 28.32 0.38 1.33
CA ASP A 7 28.95 -0.56 2.27
C ASP A 7 27.94 -1.40 3.08
N LEU A 8 26.64 -1.12 2.95
CA LEU A 8 25.60 -1.88 3.62
C LEU A 8 25.21 -3.11 2.79
N PRO A 9 25.00 -4.29 3.41
CA PRO A 9 24.55 -5.46 2.68
C PRO A 9 23.20 -5.20 2.03
N VAL A 10 23.11 -5.45 0.72
CA VAL A 10 21.84 -5.40 -0.02
C VAL A 10 21.16 -6.75 0.11
N TYR A 11 19.99 -6.76 0.73
CA TYR A 11 19.17 -7.95 0.84
C TYR A 11 18.28 -8.07 -0.41
N LEU A 12 18.44 -9.16 -1.15
CA LEU A 12 17.58 -9.51 -2.28
C LEU A 12 16.46 -10.43 -1.80
N GLY A 13 15.24 -10.15 -2.23
CA GLY A 13 14.07 -11.01 -2.02
C GLY A 13 13.57 -11.58 -3.34
N TYR A 14 12.89 -12.73 -3.28
CA TYR A 14 12.16 -13.30 -4.40
C TYR A 14 10.67 -13.40 -4.07
N ALA A 15 9.84 -13.31 -5.11
CA ALA A 15 8.40 -13.48 -4.95
C ALA A 15 8.07 -14.94 -4.70
N VAL A 16 7.23 -15.19 -3.69
CA VAL A 16 6.72 -16.53 -3.35
C VAL A 16 5.20 -16.51 -3.45
N PRO A 17 4.57 -17.45 -4.19
CA PRO A 17 3.13 -17.56 -4.20
C PRO A 17 2.61 -17.96 -2.81
N LEU A 18 1.56 -17.30 -2.34
CA LEU A 18 0.88 -17.66 -1.09
C LEU A 18 -0.34 -18.52 -1.38
N GLY A 19 -0.54 -19.56 -0.56
CA GLY A 19 -1.79 -20.33 -0.53
C GLY A 19 -2.97 -19.47 -0.07
N LEU A 20 -4.19 -19.89 -0.44
CA LEU A 20 -5.44 -19.18 -0.10
C LEU A 20 -5.60 -18.98 1.41
N ASP A 21 -5.24 -20.01 2.18
CA ASP A 21 -5.21 -20.06 3.64
C ASP A 21 -4.27 -19.01 4.25
N SER A 22 -3.28 -18.53 3.50
CA SER A 22 -2.25 -17.58 3.95
C SER A 22 -2.44 -16.16 3.40
N LEU A 23 -3.45 -15.91 2.56
CA LEU A 23 -3.69 -14.58 1.97
C LEU A 23 -3.99 -13.49 3.01
N TYR A 24 -4.52 -13.87 4.18
CA TYR A 24 -4.78 -12.93 5.27
C TYR A 24 -3.51 -12.18 5.70
N ARG A 25 -2.32 -12.77 5.54
CA ARG A 25 -1.02 -12.15 5.85
C ARG A 25 -0.71 -10.93 4.98
N LEU A 26 -1.40 -10.79 3.84
CA LEU A 26 -1.28 -9.64 2.94
C LEU A 26 -2.22 -8.49 3.31
N ARG A 27 -2.86 -8.49 4.49
CA ARG A 27 -3.67 -7.37 4.98
C ARG A 27 -2.79 -6.35 5.72
N SER A 28 -3.21 -5.08 5.70
CA SER A 28 -2.53 -3.95 6.38
C SER A 28 -2.17 -4.28 7.83
N ILE A 29 -3.09 -4.86 8.59
CA ILE A 29 -2.92 -5.20 10.01
C ILE A 29 -1.75 -6.13 10.34
N PHE A 30 -1.27 -6.90 9.35
CA PHE A 30 -0.13 -7.82 9.50
C PHE A 30 1.17 -7.25 8.96
N LEU A 31 1.17 -6.02 8.44
CA LEU A 31 2.35 -5.32 7.93
C LEU A 31 3.17 -6.20 6.97
N PRO A 32 2.60 -6.55 5.80
CA PRO A 32 3.25 -7.50 4.89
C PRO A 32 4.63 -6.97 4.45
N LEU A 33 5.64 -7.83 4.51
CA LEU A 33 7.01 -7.51 4.08
C LEU A 33 7.07 -7.08 2.60
N GLY A 34 6.18 -7.60 1.78
CA GLY A 34 6.01 -7.19 0.40
C GLY A 34 4.82 -7.89 -0.24
N LYS A 35 4.30 -7.30 -1.32
CA LYS A 35 3.13 -7.82 -2.04
C LYS A 35 3.20 -7.39 -3.50
N ILE A 36 2.94 -8.31 -4.43
CA ILE A 36 2.83 -8.03 -5.86
C ILE A 36 1.36 -8.20 -6.27
N GLY A 37 0.77 -7.16 -6.86
CA GLY A 37 -0.61 -7.16 -7.33
C GLY A 37 -1.68 -7.20 -6.23
N GLY A 38 -2.94 -7.32 -6.66
CA GLY A 38 -4.11 -7.23 -5.78
C GLY A 38 -4.42 -5.79 -5.35
N LYS A 39 -5.04 -5.63 -4.17
CA LYS A 39 -5.32 -4.33 -3.54
C LYS A 39 -4.13 -3.89 -2.66
N PRO A 40 -3.75 -2.60 -2.63
CA PRO A 40 -2.70 -2.09 -1.75
C PRO A 40 -3.09 -2.30 -0.29
N SER A 41 -2.11 -2.59 0.56
CA SER A 41 -2.31 -2.75 2.01
C SER A 41 -1.81 -1.49 2.69
N TRP A 42 -2.71 -0.49 2.76
CA TRP A 42 -2.37 0.85 3.21
C TRP A 42 -1.81 0.84 4.61
N LEU A 43 -0.61 1.40 4.75
CA LEU A 43 0.06 1.54 6.02
C LEU A 43 -0.66 2.56 6.90
N ASN A 44 -1.05 3.71 6.32
CA ASN A 44 -1.89 4.71 6.97
C ASN A 44 -3.32 4.58 6.43
N PRO A 45 -4.31 4.19 7.25
CA PRO A 45 -5.68 3.96 6.79
C PRO A 45 -6.47 5.26 6.54
N LYS A 46 -5.99 6.42 7.00
CA LYS A 46 -6.71 7.71 6.89
C LYS A 46 -6.31 8.51 5.66
N PHE A 47 -5.01 8.63 5.43
CA PHE A 47 -4.46 9.51 4.38
C PHE A 47 -4.09 8.69 3.16
N LEU A 48 -5.06 8.48 2.28
CA LEU A 48 -4.90 7.73 1.05
C LEU A 48 -4.65 8.67 -0.14
N PRO A 49 -3.92 8.21 -1.16
CA PRO A 49 -3.79 8.99 -2.38
C PRO A 49 -5.15 9.07 -3.07
N THR A 50 -5.47 10.27 -3.55
CA THR A 50 -6.67 10.57 -4.32
C THR A 50 -6.62 9.89 -5.69
N SER A 51 -7.78 9.78 -6.36
CA SER A 51 -7.84 9.23 -7.71
C SER A 51 -6.94 10.01 -8.69
N ALA A 52 -6.92 11.34 -8.59
CA ALA A 52 -6.12 12.22 -9.43
C ALA A 52 -4.60 12.01 -9.23
N GLU A 53 -4.13 11.81 -7.99
CA GLU A 53 -2.72 11.51 -7.72
C GLU A 53 -2.29 10.14 -8.26
N LEU A 54 -3.25 9.27 -8.57
CA LEU A 54 -3.07 7.95 -9.15
C LEU A 54 -3.36 7.91 -10.66
N GLU A 55 -3.41 9.06 -11.34
CA GLU A 55 -3.49 9.14 -12.80
C GLU A 55 -2.12 9.11 -13.46
N CYS A 56 -2.06 8.48 -14.63
CA CYS A 56 -0.86 8.49 -15.45
C CYS A 56 -0.60 9.90 -15.99
N PRO A 57 0.60 10.49 -15.80
CA PRO A 57 0.87 11.85 -16.25
C PRO A 57 0.87 12.00 -17.79
N ILE A 58 0.97 10.90 -18.53
CA ILE A 58 0.99 10.90 -20.01
C ILE A 58 -0.42 10.84 -20.59
N CYS A 59 -1.22 9.86 -20.16
CA CYS A 59 -2.55 9.61 -20.75
C CYS A 59 -3.73 9.97 -19.85
N GLN A 60 -3.46 10.45 -18.62
CA GLN A 60 -4.46 10.86 -17.63
C GLN A 60 -5.47 9.74 -17.30
N LYS A 61 -5.05 8.47 -17.46
CA LYS A 61 -5.85 7.30 -17.07
C LYS A 61 -5.37 6.78 -15.73
N GLN A 62 -6.31 6.23 -14.96
CA GLN A 62 -6.05 5.58 -13.69
C GLN A 62 -4.96 4.50 -13.79
N MET A 63 -3.93 4.62 -12.95
CA MET A 63 -2.89 3.60 -12.81
C MET A 63 -3.35 2.44 -11.93
N CYS A 64 -2.73 1.27 -12.10
CA CYS A 64 -3.00 0.10 -11.28
C CYS A 64 -1.87 -0.13 -10.28
N PHE A 65 -2.23 -0.65 -9.09
CA PHE A 65 -1.27 -1.10 -8.11
C PHE A 65 -0.41 -2.24 -8.68
N LEU A 66 0.91 -2.13 -8.55
CA LEU A 66 1.87 -3.12 -9.04
C LEU A 66 2.51 -3.88 -7.88
N ILE A 67 3.13 -3.15 -6.95
CA ILE A 67 3.89 -3.76 -5.86
C ILE A 67 3.91 -2.85 -4.64
N GLN A 68 3.93 -3.48 -3.47
CA GLN A 68 4.21 -2.88 -2.18
C GLN A 68 5.47 -3.53 -1.60
N VAL A 69 6.36 -2.71 -1.07
CA VAL A 69 7.60 -3.15 -0.42
C VAL A 69 7.67 -2.51 0.96
N TYR A 70 7.81 -3.33 1.99
CA TYR A 70 8.13 -2.85 3.32
C TYR A 70 9.63 -2.56 3.38
N ALA A 71 9.98 -1.30 3.58
CA ALA A 71 11.32 -0.78 3.31
C ALA A 71 11.90 -0.09 4.55
N THR A 72 11.84 -0.71 5.72
CA THR A 72 12.46 -0.17 6.94
C THR A 72 13.95 -0.49 7.03
N SER A 73 14.69 0.32 7.76
CA SER A 73 16.13 0.16 8.02
C SER A 73 16.42 0.35 9.50
N ASP A 74 17.43 -0.35 10.02
CA ASP A 74 17.89 -0.20 11.41
C ASP A 74 18.37 1.21 11.73
N ASN A 75 18.76 1.98 10.70
CA ASN A 75 19.17 3.38 10.82
C ASN A 75 18.02 4.37 10.61
N ASP A 76 16.77 3.90 10.44
CA ASP A 76 15.64 4.81 10.31
C ASP A 76 15.41 5.57 11.63
N PRO A 77 15.04 6.86 11.57
CA PRO A 77 14.84 7.64 12.77
C PRO A 77 13.64 7.10 13.58
N PRO A 78 13.55 7.36 14.91
CA PRO A 78 12.49 6.83 15.77
C PRO A 78 11.06 7.17 15.32
N HIS A 79 10.91 8.21 14.51
CA HIS A 79 9.65 8.63 13.91
C HIS A 79 9.38 7.99 12.53
N SER A 80 10.12 6.97 12.11
CA SER A 80 9.94 6.26 10.84
C SER A 80 10.05 4.75 11.05
N PHE A 81 9.23 4.22 11.95
CA PHE A 81 9.32 2.83 12.40
C PHE A 81 8.77 1.83 11.36
N HIS A 82 7.73 2.23 10.62
CA HIS A 82 7.22 1.47 9.49
C HIS A 82 7.27 2.34 8.23
N ARG A 83 7.94 1.85 7.18
CA ARG A 83 7.98 2.48 5.86
C ARG A 83 7.51 1.49 4.82
N SER A 84 6.50 1.87 4.04
CA SER A 84 6.05 1.09 2.89
C SER A 84 6.12 1.94 1.63
N LEU A 85 6.68 1.36 0.57
CA LEU A 85 6.68 1.92 -0.77
C LEU A 85 5.57 1.26 -1.56
N PHE A 86 4.72 2.08 -2.18
CA PHE A 86 3.66 1.63 -3.07
C PHE A 86 3.96 2.10 -4.48
N ILE A 87 3.97 1.18 -5.42
CA ILE A 87 4.26 1.46 -6.82
C ILE A 87 3.00 1.21 -7.63
N PHE A 88 2.58 2.25 -8.37
CA PHE A 88 1.49 2.20 -9.33
C PHE A 88 2.04 2.34 -10.74
N VAL A 89 1.42 1.66 -11.71
CA VAL A 89 1.87 1.65 -13.10
C VAL A 89 0.71 1.88 -14.07
N CYS A 90 0.99 2.62 -15.14
CA CYS A 90 0.06 2.74 -16.25
C CYS A 90 0.08 1.50 -17.15
N ARG A 91 -1.10 0.95 -17.47
CA ARG A 91 -1.24 -0.25 -18.32
C ARG A 91 -1.31 0.06 -19.82
N ASN A 92 -1.26 1.33 -20.22
CA ASN A 92 -1.32 1.71 -21.63
C ASN A 92 0.05 1.49 -22.29
N PRO A 93 0.19 0.56 -23.25
CA PRO A 93 1.49 0.25 -23.87
C PRO A 93 2.08 1.43 -24.65
N GLN A 94 1.24 2.38 -25.10
CA GLN A 94 1.74 3.59 -25.77
C GLN A 94 2.51 4.48 -24.78
N CYS A 95 2.07 4.55 -23.52
CA CYS A 95 2.78 5.29 -22.49
C CYS A 95 4.16 4.69 -22.21
N SER A 96 4.32 3.36 -22.30
CA SER A 96 5.62 2.68 -22.16
C SER A 96 6.60 2.95 -23.28
N ARG A 97 6.10 3.29 -24.47
CA ARG A 97 6.95 3.62 -25.63
C ARG A 97 7.34 5.09 -25.68
N VAL A 98 6.46 5.98 -25.21
CA VAL A 98 6.70 7.43 -25.17
C VAL A 98 7.49 7.85 -23.93
N ALA A 99 7.42 7.09 -22.84
CA ALA A 99 8.21 7.35 -21.65
C ALA A 99 9.71 7.19 -21.95
N TYR A 100 10.43 8.30 -22.05
CA TYR A 100 11.89 8.31 -22.17
C TYR A 100 12.59 7.62 -20.98
N ASN A 101 11.93 7.54 -19.82
CA ASN A 101 12.40 6.88 -18.61
C ASN A 101 11.23 6.21 -17.88
N ILE A 102 11.43 5.03 -17.28
CA ILE A 102 10.36 4.31 -16.54
C ILE A 102 9.74 5.13 -15.38
N HIS A 103 10.49 6.10 -14.84
CA HIS A 103 10.03 7.00 -13.78
C HIS A 103 8.80 7.83 -14.18
N SER A 104 8.58 8.12 -15.46
CA SER A 104 7.41 8.89 -15.89
C SER A 104 6.13 8.05 -15.99
N MET A 105 6.18 6.74 -15.71
CA MET A 105 5.02 5.84 -15.64
C MET A 105 4.73 5.29 -14.23
N LEU A 106 5.61 5.59 -13.28
CA LEU A 106 5.54 5.05 -11.93
C LEU A 106 5.28 6.20 -10.95
N THR A 107 4.16 6.13 -10.25
CA THR A 107 4.00 6.96 -9.05
C THR A 107 4.37 6.12 -7.84
N CYS A 108 5.39 6.58 -7.12
CA CYS A 108 5.83 5.99 -5.88
C CYS A 108 5.30 6.83 -4.73
N PHE A 109 4.47 6.23 -3.87
CA PHE A 109 4.11 6.83 -2.60
C PHE A 109 4.96 6.19 -1.51
N SER A 110 5.68 7.03 -0.76
CA SER A 110 6.34 6.62 0.46
C SER A 110 5.49 7.04 1.65
N TYR A 111 4.96 6.06 2.38
CA TYR A 111 4.34 6.32 3.67
C TYR A 111 5.31 5.90 4.77
N SER A 112 5.63 6.84 5.66
CA SER A 112 6.37 6.59 6.89
C SER A 112 5.43 6.84 8.07
N LEU A 113 5.27 5.82 8.91
CA LEU A 113 4.54 5.95 10.18
C LEU A 113 5.52 6.22 11.30
N THR A 114 5.19 7.25 12.08
CA THR A 114 5.86 7.56 13.34
C THR A 114 5.49 6.54 14.41
N ALA A 115 6.36 6.36 15.42
CA ALA A 115 6.10 5.47 16.54
C ALA A 115 4.76 5.78 17.25
N LEU A 116 4.36 7.06 17.31
CA LEU A 116 3.08 7.48 17.89
C LEU A 116 1.88 6.94 17.09
N LEU A 117 1.87 7.11 15.76
CA LEU A 117 0.80 6.58 14.90
C LEU A 117 0.82 5.04 14.82
N THR A 118 1.99 4.43 14.99
CA THR A 118 2.13 2.98 15.10
C THR A 118 1.45 2.45 16.37
N ILE A 119 1.59 3.16 17.50
CA ILE A 119 0.88 2.83 18.73
C ILE A 119 -0.64 3.02 18.56
N GLU A 120 -1.10 4.01 17.80
CA GLU A 120 -2.53 4.22 17.56
C GLU A 120 -3.15 3.13 16.66
N PHE A 121 -2.51 2.78 15.54
CA PHE A 121 -3.08 1.88 14.53
C PHE A 121 -2.66 0.41 14.68
N TYR A 122 -1.50 0.13 15.27
CA TYR A 122 -0.87 -1.19 15.27
C TYR A 122 -0.52 -1.74 16.67
N CYS A 123 -0.86 -1.03 17.76
CA CYS A 123 -0.56 -1.52 19.11
C CYS A 123 -1.26 -2.86 19.42
N VAL A 124 -0.45 -3.84 19.81
CA VAL A 124 -0.77 -5.26 20.05
C VAL A 124 -1.86 -5.47 21.12
N ARG A 125 -2.17 -4.46 21.95
CA ARG A 125 -3.15 -4.56 23.05
C ARG A 125 -4.62 -4.70 22.63
N ARG A 126 -4.97 -4.55 21.34
CA ARG A 126 -6.33 -4.77 20.80
C ARG A 126 -6.53 -6.12 20.11
N SER A 127 -5.64 -7.09 20.34
CA SER A 127 -5.72 -8.41 19.69
C SER A 127 -6.79 -9.29 20.37
N GLY A 128 -8.05 -9.17 19.96
CA GLY A 128 -8.99 -10.27 20.09
C GLY A 128 -8.60 -11.44 19.17
N PRO A 129 -9.18 -12.64 19.33
CA PRO A 129 -8.88 -13.78 18.47
C PRO A 129 -9.14 -13.41 17.00
N PHE A 130 -8.11 -13.47 16.16
CA PHE A 130 -8.24 -13.27 14.72
C PHE A 130 -9.02 -14.46 14.15
N THR A 131 -10.27 -14.25 13.76
CA THR A 131 -10.99 -15.25 12.96
C THR A 131 -10.34 -15.31 11.59
N VAL A 132 -9.84 -16.49 11.23
CA VAL A 132 -9.12 -16.79 9.98
C VAL A 132 -10.02 -16.75 8.74
N ASP A 133 -11.33 -16.54 8.90
CA ASP A 133 -12.32 -16.62 7.83
C ASP A 133 -12.92 -15.25 7.46
N GLY A 134 -12.86 -14.92 6.16
CA GLY A 134 -13.78 -14.00 5.49
C GLY A 134 -13.45 -12.51 5.53
N ASP A 135 -14.28 -11.73 4.80
CA ASP A 135 -14.34 -10.26 4.68
C ASP A 135 -14.68 -9.57 6.01
N VAL A 136 -14.04 -9.97 7.10
CA VAL A 136 -14.18 -9.33 8.40
C VAL A 136 -13.55 -7.94 8.28
N PRO A 137 -14.34 -6.87 8.48
CA PRO A 137 -13.83 -5.50 8.47
C PRO A 137 -12.62 -5.41 9.40
N ASP A 138 -11.60 -4.67 8.98
CA ASP A 138 -10.43 -4.47 9.81
C ASP A 138 -10.86 -3.86 11.15
N PRO A 139 -10.75 -4.60 12.28
CA PRO A 139 -11.21 -4.12 13.58
C PRO A 139 -10.35 -2.95 14.10
N ARG A 140 -9.28 -2.60 13.38
CA ARG A 140 -8.36 -1.48 13.67
C ARG A 140 -8.55 -0.32 12.71
N ALA A 141 -9.42 -0.43 11.70
CA ALA A 141 -9.76 0.71 10.86
C ALA A 141 -10.41 1.80 11.72
N PRO A 142 -9.87 3.02 11.73
CA PRO A 142 -10.48 4.09 12.51
C PRO A 142 -11.84 4.46 11.92
N GLU A 143 -12.79 4.89 12.74
CA GLU A 143 -14.17 5.19 12.32
C GLU A 143 -14.24 6.28 11.25
N ASP A 144 -13.28 7.20 11.25
CA ASP A 144 -13.12 8.28 10.28
C ASP A 144 -12.29 7.89 9.06
N ALA A 145 -11.98 6.60 8.87
CA ALA A 145 -11.27 6.14 7.67
C ALA A 145 -12.11 6.39 6.39
N PRO A 146 -11.48 6.87 5.31
CA PRO A 146 -12.14 6.94 4.01
C PRO A 146 -12.56 5.55 3.53
N GLN A 147 -13.65 5.53 2.77
CA GLN A 147 -14.11 4.30 2.13
C GLN A 147 -13.13 3.89 1.02
N LEU A 148 -12.89 2.59 0.90
CA LEU A 148 -12.04 2.03 -0.15
C LEU A 148 -12.88 1.59 -1.35
N CYS A 149 -12.29 1.71 -2.53
CA CYS A 149 -12.88 1.24 -3.77
C CYS A 149 -12.95 -0.30 -3.76
N GLU A 150 -14.13 -0.86 -4.01
CA GLU A 150 -14.33 -2.31 -4.07
C GLU A 150 -13.48 -3.00 -5.14
N ILE A 151 -13.07 -2.26 -6.18
CA ILE A 151 -12.31 -2.81 -7.30
C ILE A 151 -10.81 -2.73 -7.02
N CYS A 152 -10.29 -1.52 -6.74
CA CYS A 152 -8.84 -1.29 -6.66
C CYS A 152 -8.29 -1.13 -5.24
N GLY A 153 -9.14 -1.00 -4.23
CA GLY A 153 -8.72 -0.78 -2.84
C GLY A 153 -8.06 0.57 -2.57
N CYS A 154 -8.14 1.52 -3.51
CA CYS A 154 -7.70 2.91 -3.31
C CYS A 154 -8.85 3.76 -2.74
N TYR A 155 -8.63 5.05 -2.52
CA TYR A 155 -9.69 5.99 -2.09
C TYR A 155 -10.91 5.91 -3.02
N ALA A 156 -12.10 5.70 -2.45
CA ALA A 156 -13.36 5.74 -3.18
C ALA A 156 -13.92 7.17 -3.23
N SER A 157 -14.21 7.64 -4.44
CA SER A 157 -14.80 8.96 -4.66
C SER A 157 -16.33 8.91 -4.77
N LYS A 158 -16.89 7.71 -4.99
CA LYS A 158 -18.32 7.49 -5.25
C LYS A 158 -18.85 6.35 -4.40
N LYS A 159 -20.16 6.39 -4.12
CA LYS A 159 -20.89 5.35 -3.37
C LYS A 159 -22.25 5.08 -4.03
N CYS A 160 -22.63 3.81 -4.16
CA CYS A 160 -23.96 3.45 -4.64
C CYS A 160 -25.00 3.68 -3.54
N GLY A 161 -26.01 4.50 -3.81
CA GLY A 161 -27.14 4.70 -2.89
C GLY A 161 -28.00 3.44 -2.66
N LYS A 162 -27.95 2.45 -3.57
CA LYS A 162 -28.74 1.22 -3.48
C LYS A 162 -28.03 0.10 -2.70
N CYS A 163 -26.80 -0.25 -3.09
CA CYS A 163 -26.07 -1.36 -2.47
C CYS A 163 -25.03 -0.92 -1.42
N GLY A 164 -24.70 0.37 -1.32
CA GLY A 164 -23.72 0.87 -0.36
C GLY A 164 -22.25 0.70 -0.77
N ASN A 165 -21.96 -0.04 -1.85
CA ASN A 165 -20.59 -0.23 -2.35
C ASN A 165 -19.95 1.10 -2.76
N SER A 166 -18.63 1.22 -2.57
CA SER A 166 -17.87 2.42 -2.88
C SER A 166 -16.82 2.16 -3.97
N TRP A 167 -16.55 3.15 -4.83
CA TRP A 167 -15.55 3.06 -5.91
C TRP A 167 -14.84 4.38 -6.23
#